data_AF-A0A3B0YBK7-F1
#
_entry.id   AF-A0A3B0YBK7-F1
#
_cell.length_a   1.000
_cell.length_b   1.000
_cell.length_c   1.000
_cell.angle_alpha   90.00
_cell.angle_beta   90.00
_cell.angle_gamma   90.00
#
_symmetry.space_group_name_H-M   'P 1'
#
loop_
_entity.id
_entity.type
_entity.pdbx_description
1 polymer ?
#
loop_
_entity_poly.entity_id
_entity_poly.type
_entity_poly.pdbx_seq_one_letter_code
_entity_poly.pdbx_strand_id
1 'polypeptide(L)'
;PFRHSHVIGRNKDGRRDDRILFSALTNPDTLSPLLGLLEETGVPLAGIYSLPMISARLLKPLQAHGNNILLITEQPDGGLRETLLRNKQIQFSRLAPIQESSPEQYCDLLNVEVHKTQRYLNTLRLLAPGEPVDVYPIADAARCDAVIQRCAESEQLKFCPVDVNDLAAAAGLIDFPKTGYSDALFAFLLGNAQCRNHYAQPVHLKRMRGRQGALALRAASWLLVVAGLSWSGMNAIDGWMAARERGQLAVNSSFIAERYTKLTQALPVQPAQARAMREATQLADSLERHPLNTRELFTLLGAAFAHHTELEMRELRWFATDRRDARQPVSLASMAPSAGLALPRYTVSLVSGALRHFDGSYQHAQQQVDALVTWLQQQPGVIAVDIERAPLNTRPDTQIHGELDNQQQQNKASFDLRIVMELHDESV
;
A
#
# COMPACT_ATOMS: atom_id res chain seq x y z
N PRO A 1 -16.49 -9.48 50.93
CA PRO A 1 -16.79 -8.03 51.08
C PRO A 1 -16.55 -7.29 49.76
N PHE A 2 -17.45 -6.36 49.42
CA PHE A 2 -17.23 -5.46 48.28
C PHE A 2 -16.45 -4.25 48.74
N ARG A 3 -15.51 -3.75 47.93
CA ARG A 3 -14.57 -2.71 48.33
C ARG A 3 -14.38 -1.71 47.20
N HIS A 4 -14.17 -0.46 47.57
CA HIS A 4 -13.91 0.64 46.65
C HIS A 4 -12.92 1.62 47.28
N SER A 5 -12.16 2.30 46.43
CA SER A 5 -11.31 3.43 46.83
C SER A 5 -11.47 4.57 45.85
N HIS A 6 -11.47 5.79 46.36
CA HIS A 6 -11.60 7.01 45.58
C HIS A 6 -10.66 8.09 46.11
N VAL A 7 -9.89 8.73 45.22
CA VAL A 7 -9.03 9.85 45.60
C VAL A 7 -9.90 11.08 45.81
N ILE A 8 -9.99 11.56 47.04
CA ILE A 8 -10.74 12.75 47.46
C ILE A 8 -9.81 13.97 47.56
N GLY A 9 -8.78 14.05 46.74
CA GLY A 9 -7.87 15.19 46.70
C GLY A 9 -6.51 14.91 47.29
N ARG A 10 -5.73 15.96 47.47
CA ARG A 10 -4.29 15.89 47.69
C ARG A 10 -3.87 16.91 48.72
N ASN A 11 -2.98 16.52 49.62
CA ASN A 11 -2.41 17.45 50.60
C ASN A 11 -1.67 18.57 49.86
N LYS A 12 -1.89 19.82 50.27
CA LYS A 12 -1.25 20.99 49.65
C LYS A 12 0.19 21.17 50.16
N ASP A 13 0.44 20.73 51.39
CA ASP A 13 1.71 20.88 52.09
C ASP A 13 2.48 19.56 52.22
N GLY A 14 3.79 19.66 52.42
CA GLY A 14 4.68 18.51 52.57
C GLY A 14 4.87 17.71 51.27
N ARG A 15 4.92 16.37 51.36
CA ARG A 15 5.10 15.46 50.20
C ARG A 15 3.92 15.50 49.21
N ARG A 16 2.83 16.20 49.54
CA ARG A 16 1.60 16.30 48.75
C ARG A 16 1.00 14.93 48.48
N ASP A 17 0.72 14.17 49.53
CA ASP A 17 0.13 12.84 49.41
C ASP A 17 -1.35 12.89 49.03
N ASP A 18 -1.80 11.86 48.32
CA ASP A 18 -3.21 11.71 47.97
C ASP A 18 -4.02 11.29 49.20
N ARG A 19 -5.17 11.94 49.37
CA ARG A 19 -6.19 11.56 50.34
C ARG A 19 -7.14 10.59 49.67
N ILE A 20 -7.25 9.38 50.22
CA ILE A 20 -8.07 8.31 49.64
C ILE A 20 -9.23 8.00 50.59
N LEU A 21 -10.44 8.04 50.06
CA LEU A 21 -11.64 7.52 50.70
C LEU A 21 -11.74 6.03 50.39
N PHE A 22 -11.74 5.19 51.43
CA PHE A 22 -12.03 3.78 51.32
C PHE A 22 -13.49 3.53 51.71
N SER A 23 -14.20 2.71 50.94
CA SER A 23 -15.55 2.27 51.27
C SER A 23 -15.72 0.78 51.01
N ALA A 24 -16.60 0.14 51.77
CA ALA A 24 -16.85 -1.28 51.64
C ALA A 24 -18.29 -1.64 52.01
N LEU A 25 -18.82 -2.66 51.35
CA LEU A 25 -19.97 -3.43 51.82
C LEU A 25 -19.41 -4.67 52.52
N THR A 26 -19.46 -4.66 53.85
CA THR A 26 -18.81 -5.65 54.71
C THR A 26 -19.56 -6.97 54.76
N ASN A 27 -20.89 -6.93 54.63
CA ASN A 27 -21.75 -8.11 54.55
C ASN A 27 -22.12 -8.38 53.07
N PRO A 28 -21.40 -9.25 52.35
CA PRO A 28 -21.73 -9.57 50.97
C PRO A 28 -23.03 -10.39 50.86
N ASP A 29 -23.40 -11.14 51.90
CA ASP A 29 -24.50 -12.11 51.86
C ASP A 29 -25.86 -11.43 51.69
N THR A 30 -25.99 -10.15 52.04
CA THR A 30 -27.21 -9.36 51.75
C THR A 30 -27.39 -9.09 50.26
N LEU A 31 -26.31 -9.06 49.48
CA LEU A 31 -26.34 -8.73 48.05
C LEU A 31 -26.22 -9.96 47.16
N SER A 32 -25.58 -11.03 47.64
CA SER A 32 -25.37 -12.27 46.89
C SER A 32 -26.65 -12.84 46.26
N PRO A 33 -27.81 -12.91 46.94
CA PRO A 33 -29.04 -13.44 46.32
C PRO A 33 -29.52 -12.61 45.12
N LEU A 34 -29.44 -11.28 45.22
CA LEU A 34 -29.81 -10.38 44.12
C LEU A 34 -28.86 -10.52 42.93
N LEU A 35 -27.56 -10.65 43.19
CA LEU A 35 -26.57 -10.89 42.13
C LEU A 35 -26.76 -12.25 41.48
N GLY A 36 -27.08 -13.29 42.26
CA GLY A 36 -27.44 -14.61 41.76
C GLY A 36 -28.66 -14.56 40.84
N LEU A 37 -29.73 -13.85 41.22
CA LEU A 37 -30.91 -13.70 40.39
C LEU A 37 -30.62 -12.98 39.06
N LEU A 38 -29.82 -11.91 39.08
CA LEU A 38 -29.37 -11.23 37.85
C LEU A 38 -28.51 -12.15 36.98
N GLU A 39 -27.72 -13.03 37.61
CA GLU A 39 -26.96 -14.05 36.92
C GLU A 39 -27.86 -15.16 36.34
N GLU A 40 -28.88 -15.64 37.04
CA GLU A 40 -29.79 -16.67 36.51
C GLU A 40 -30.65 -16.14 35.36
N THR A 41 -31.13 -14.91 35.46
CA THR A 41 -32.05 -14.29 34.49
C THR A 41 -31.38 -13.71 33.25
N GLY A 42 -30.06 -13.80 33.12
CA GLY A 42 -29.37 -13.25 31.96
C GLY A 42 -29.20 -11.71 31.98
N VAL A 43 -29.66 -11.02 33.02
CA VAL A 43 -29.71 -9.54 33.05
C VAL A 43 -28.30 -8.95 33.20
N PRO A 44 -27.88 -8.03 32.30
CA PRO A 44 -26.56 -7.42 32.39
C PRO A 44 -26.50 -6.39 33.53
N LEU A 45 -25.62 -6.64 34.52
CA LEU A 45 -25.34 -5.69 35.59
C LEU A 45 -24.36 -4.61 35.12
N ALA A 46 -24.79 -3.34 35.14
CA ALA A 46 -23.93 -2.20 34.80
C ALA A 46 -22.93 -1.86 35.92
N GLY A 47 -23.31 -2.07 37.17
CA GLY A 47 -22.48 -1.79 38.34
C GLY A 47 -23.28 -1.81 39.63
N ILE A 48 -22.56 -1.76 40.76
CA ILE A 48 -23.13 -1.58 42.09
C ILE A 48 -22.60 -0.25 42.61
N TYR A 49 -23.50 0.66 42.98
CA TYR A 49 -23.16 2.04 43.27
C TYR A 49 -23.60 2.46 44.69
N SER A 50 -22.70 3.13 45.41
CA SER A 50 -23.00 3.78 46.69
C SER A 50 -23.79 5.08 46.51
N LEU A 51 -24.98 5.18 47.10
CA LEU A 51 -25.79 6.42 47.12
C LEU A 51 -25.03 7.63 47.70
N PRO A 52 -24.35 7.53 48.86
CA PRO A 52 -23.52 8.63 49.36
C PRO A 52 -22.47 9.12 48.37
N MET A 53 -21.93 8.24 47.52
CA MET A 53 -20.91 8.64 46.54
C MET A 53 -21.50 9.38 45.34
N ILE A 54 -22.77 9.11 45.02
CA ILE A 54 -23.49 9.76 43.93
C ILE A 54 -24.04 11.12 44.38
N SER A 55 -24.36 11.28 45.67
CA SER A 55 -25.03 12.48 46.19
C SER A 55 -24.25 13.78 45.98
N ALA A 56 -22.92 13.73 45.83
CA ALA A 56 -22.11 14.89 45.44
C ALA A 56 -22.57 15.55 44.12
N ARG A 57 -23.24 14.79 43.24
CA ARG A 57 -23.81 15.33 42.00
C ARG A 57 -25.02 16.22 42.22
N LEU A 58 -25.70 16.10 43.36
CA LEU A 58 -26.84 16.96 43.71
C LEU A 58 -26.40 18.38 44.07
N LEU A 59 -25.12 18.62 44.40
CA LEU A 59 -24.64 19.95 44.78
C LEU A 59 -24.83 21.00 43.69
N LYS A 60 -24.69 20.60 42.41
CA LYS A 60 -24.86 21.50 41.26
C LYS A 60 -26.33 21.92 41.07
N PRO A 61 -27.30 21.01 40.93
CA PRO A 61 -28.71 21.39 40.81
C PRO A 61 -29.26 22.06 42.08
N LEU A 62 -28.75 21.71 43.27
CA LEU A 62 -29.06 22.40 44.53
C LEU A 62 -28.51 23.83 44.61
N GLN A 63 -27.55 24.19 43.74
CA GLN A 63 -26.80 25.44 43.84
C GLN A 63 -26.23 25.65 45.25
N ALA A 64 -25.74 24.58 45.86
CA ALA A 64 -25.22 24.62 47.22
C ALA A 64 -23.77 25.16 47.23
N HIS A 65 -23.55 26.25 47.96
CA HIS A 65 -22.26 26.98 47.99
C HIS A 65 -21.47 26.78 49.29
N GLY A 66 -22.11 26.24 50.33
CA GLY A 66 -21.49 26.01 51.63
C GLY A 66 -20.30 25.03 51.58
N ASN A 67 -19.36 25.21 52.51
CA ASN A 67 -18.22 24.31 52.63
C ASN A 67 -18.61 22.99 53.30
N ASN A 68 -19.50 23.02 54.29
CA ASN A 68 -20.02 21.84 54.99
C ASN A 68 -21.52 21.72 54.70
N ILE A 69 -21.85 20.71 53.90
CA ILE A 69 -23.21 20.45 53.45
C ILE A 69 -23.62 19.10 54.00
N LEU A 70 -24.70 19.06 54.78
CA LEU A 70 -25.33 17.83 55.23
C LEU A 70 -26.55 17.56 54.35
N LEU A 71 -26.38 16.69 53.35
CA LEU A 71 -27.49 16.23 52.51
C LEU A 71 -28.28 15.18 53.28
N ILE A 72 -29.60 15.40 53.37
CA ILE A 72 -30.53 14.46 53.98
C ILE A 72 -31.47 13.95 52.88
N THR A 73 -31.44 12.65 52.62
CA THR A 73 -32.27 12.02 51.58
C THR A 73 -33.00 10.82 52.15
N GLU A 74 -34.20 10.57 51.67
CA GLU A 74 -35.01 9.41 52.04
C GLU A 74 -35.21 8.50 50.83
N GLN A 75 -35.22 7.19 51.06
CA GLN A 75 -35.58 6.19 50.07
C GLN A 75 -36.72 5.33 50.64
N PRO A 76 -37.58 4.73 49.78
CA PRO A 76 -38.64 3.85 50.23
C PRO A 76 -38.05 2.73 51.11
N ASP A 77 -38.64 2.52 52.29
CA ASP A 77 -38.20 1.54 53.30
C ASP A 77 -36.72 1.66 53.73
N GLY A 78 -36.06 2.77 53.38
CA GLY A 78 -34.62 2.94 53.45
C GLY A 78 -34.14 3.81 54.60
N GLY A 79 -35.04 4.48 55.31
CA GLY A 79 -34.68 5.42 56.39
C GLY A 79 -34.16 6.77 55.89
N LEU A 80 -33.75 7.60 56.84
CA LEU A 80 -33.17 8.92 56.61
C LEU A 80 -31.65 8.80 56.44
N ARG A 81 -31.16 8.99 55.21
CA ARG A 81 -29.73 8.98 54.93
C ARG A 81 -29.14 10.38 55.08
N GLU A 82 -28.13 10.49 55.92
CA GLU A 82 -27.41 11.72 56.17
C GLU A 82 -26.01 11.60 55.55
N THR A 83 -25.63 12.53 54.68
CA THR A 83 -24.34 12.53 53.99
C THR A 83 -23.67 13.88 54.13
N LEU A 84 -22.53 13.93 54.81
CA LEU A 84 -21.72 15.14 54.93
C LEU A 84 -20.77 15.25 53.74
N LEU A 85 -20.89 16.36 53.02
CA LEU A 85 -19.95 16.80 52.01
C LEU A 85 -19.18 18.01 52.51
N ARG A 86 -17.86 17.88 52.53
CA ARG A 86 -16.94 18.96 52.86
C ARG A 86 -16.13 19.33 51.63
N ASN A 87 -16.13 20.61 51.25
CA ASN A 87 -15.48 21.08 50.02
C ASN A 87 -15.92 20.26 48.80
N LYS A 88 -17.23 19.97 48.70
CA LYS A 88 -17.86 19.16 47.64
C LYS A 88 -17.42 17.69 47.59
N GLN A 89 -16.79 17.19 48.65
CA GLN A 89 -16.33 15.80 48.75
C GLN A 89 -16.96 15.10 49.94
N ILE A 90 -17.35 13.85 49.77
CA ILE A 90 -17.97 13.08 50.84
C ILE A 90 -16.94 12.74 51.90
N GLN A 91 -17.27 13.05 53.16
CA GLN A 91 -16.45 12.71 54.32
C GLN A 91 -17.15 11.69 55.23
N PHE A 92 -18.48 11.71 55.27
CA PHE A 92 -19.26 10.89 56.18
C PHE A 92 -20.63 10.57 55.58
N SER A 93 -21.15 9.39 55.89
CA SER A 93 -22.55 9.08 55.67
C SER A 93 -23.06 8.07 56.68
N ARG A 94 -24.29 8.23 57.12
CA ARG A 94 -25.00 7.26 57.95
C ARG A 94 -26.46 7.14 57.53
N LEU A 95 -27.07 6.06 57.98
CA LEU A 95 -28.48 5.78 57.78
C LEU A 95 -29.16 5.74 59.15
N ALA A 96 -30.12 6.62 59.38
CA ALA A 96 -30.99 6.58 60.55
C ALA A 96 -32.31 5.92 60.14
N PRO A 97 -32.81 4.92 60.89
CA PRO A 97 -34.14 4.38 60.61
C PRO A 97 -35.19 5.45 60.88
N ILE A 98 -36.09 5.66 59.93
CA ILE A 98 -37.29 6.49 60.11
C ILE A 98 -38.50 5.65 59.71
N GLN A 99 -39.62 5.86 60.39
CA GLN A 99 -40.90 5.26 60.03
C GLN A 99 -41.70 6.29 59.23
N GLU A 100 -42.66 5.80 58.43
CA GLU A 100 -43.61 6.66 57.74
C GLU A 100 -44.31 7.55 58.77
N SER A 101 -44.20 8.86 58.56
CA SER A 101 -44.50 9.87 59.58
C SER A 101 -45.21 11.07 58.95
N SER A 102 -46.05 11.73 59.73
CA SER A 102 -46.64 13.01 59.33
C SER A 102 -45.53 14.06 59.11
N PRO A 103 -45.78 15.13 58.34
CA PRO A 103 -44.79 16.19 58.14
C PRO A 103 -44.20 16.76 59.44
N GLU A 104 -45.02 16.88 60.50
CA GLU A 104 -44.58 17.37 61.81
C GLU A 104 -43.66 16.37 62.51
N GLN A 105 -44.04 15.10 62.53
CA GLN A 105 -43.23 14.03 63.11
C GLN A 105 -41.90 13.86 62.36
N TYR A 106 -41.92 14.00 61.04
CA TYR A 106 -40.72 14.02 60.21
C TYR A 106 -39.75 15.12 60.66
N CYS A 107 -40.25 16.34 60.93
CA CYS A 107 -39.41 17.45 61.40
C CYS A 107 -38.79 17.20 62.77
N ASP A 108 -39.57 16.66 63.71
CA ASP A 108 -39.07 16.33 65.05
C ASP A 108 -37.96 15.28 64.98
N LEU A 109 -38.15 14.23 64.17
CA LEU A 109 -37.17 13.17 63.93
C LEU A 109 -35.93 13.71 63.21
N LEU A 110 -36.11 14.49 62.14
CA LEU A 110 -35.04 15.15 61.40
C LEU A 110 -34.17 15.99 62.32
N ASN A 111 -34.78 16.84 63.15
CA ASN A 111 -34.05 17.74 64.03
C ASN A 111 -33.21 16.95 65.07
N VAL A 112 -33.80 15.91 65.65
CA VAL A 112 -33.09 15.01 66.58
C VAL A 112 -31.91 14.32 65.89
N GLU A 113 -32.10 13.78 64.69
CA GLU A 113 -31.03 13.08 63.96
C GLU A 113 -29.92 14.02 63.49
N VAL A 114 -30.26 15.22 63.00
CA VAL A 114 -29.27 16.24 62.59
C VAL A 114 -28.41 16.66 63.78
N HIS A 115 -28.99 16.92 64.95
CA HIS A 115 -28.22 17.25 66.16
C HIS A 115 -27.37 16.07 66.67
N LYS A 116 -27.82 14.82 66.51
CA LYS A 116 -26.99 13.64 66.81
C LYS A 116 -25.80 13.57 65.86
N THR A 117 -26.04 13.75 64.55
CA THR A 117 -25.00 13.80 63.52
C THR A 117 -23.99 14.89 63.78
N GLN A 118 -24.42 16.12 64.08
CA GLN A 118 -23.53 17.23 64.39
C GLN A 118 -22.60 16.90 65.59
N ARG A 119 -23.15 16.39 66.70
CA ARG A 119 -22.36 15.97 67.86
C ARG A 119 -21.36 14.85 67.50
N TYR A 120 -21.77 13.91 66.66
CA TYR A 120 -20.92 12.83 66.20
C TYR A 120 -19.78 13.34 65.29
N LEU A 121 -20.07 14.24 64.35
CA LEU A 121 -19.08 14.86 63.47
C LEU A 121 -18.04 15.68 64.24
N ASN A 122 -18.46 16.41 65.28
CA ASN A 122 -17.57 17.10 66.22
C ASN A 122 -16.67 16.11 66.96
N THR A 123 -17.23 14.97 67.42
CA THR A 123 -16.46 13.90 68.08
C THR A 123 -15.41 13.30 67.15
N LEU A 124 -15.74 13.12 65.87
CA LEU A 124 -14.80 12.66 64.84
C LEU A 124 -13.80 13.73 64.39
N ARG A 125 -13.91 14.98 64.89
CA ARG A 125 -13.11 16.14 64.45
C ARG A 125 -13.19 16.39 62.94
N LEU A 126 -14.32 16.06 62.33
CA LEU A 126 -14.59 16.34 60.91
C LEU A 126 -15.03 17.79 60.68
N LEU A 127 -15.58 18.43 61.70
CA LEU A 127 -15.93 19.85 61.76
C LEU A 127 -15.02 20.54 62.78
N ALA A 128 -14.57 21.75 62.47
CA ALA A 128 -13.91 22.60 63.47
C ALA A 128 -14.96 23.12 64.48
N PRO A 129 -14.54 23.45 65.72
CA PRO A 129 -15.46 24.03 66.71
C PRO A 129 -16.14 25.29 66.16
N GLY A 130 -17.48 25.31 66.15
CA GLY A 130 -18.28 26.43 65.67
C GLY A 130 -18.41 26.55 64.15
N GLU A 131 -17.89 25.61 63.36
CA GLU A 131 -18.03 25.63 61.91
C GLU A 131 -19.51 25.36 61.52
N PRO A 132 -20.17 26.25 60.76
CA PRO A 132 -21.56 26.07 60.38
C PRO A 132 -21.72 24.92 59.38
N VAL A 133 -22.88 24.27 59.45
CA VAL A 133 -23.32 23.22 58.52
C VAL A 133 -24.65 23.60 57.89
N ASP A 134 -24.66 23.67 56.56
CA ASP A 134 -25.89 23.84 55.79
C ASP A 134 -26.56 22.46 55.63
N VAL A 135 -27.74 22.31 56.19
CA VAL A 135 -28.53 21.08 56.16
C VAL A 135 -29.54 21.18 55.03
N TYR A 136 -29.51 20.22 54.10
CA TYR A 136 -30.43 20.17 52.96
C TYR A 136 -31.31 18.91 53.03
N PRO A 137 -32.47 18.99 53.70
CA PRO A 137 -33.54 18.00 53.59
C PRO A 137 -34.13 17.98 52.19
N ILE A 138 -34.01 16.83 51.52
CA ILE A 138 -34.67 16.57 50.24
C ILE A 138 -35.95 15.79 50.53
N ALA A 139 -37.10 16.43 50.40
CA ALA A 139 -38.40 15.89 50.77
C ALA A 139 -39.51 16.44 49.86
N ASP A 140 -40.76 16.03 50.08
CA ASP A 140 -41.92 16.68 49.43
C ASP A 140 -42.20 18.09 50.00
N ALA A 141 -43.00 18.86 49.28
CA ALA A 141 -43.39 20.23 49.64
C ALA A 141 -43.96 20.36 51.06
N ALA A 142 -44.84 19.44 51.49
CA ALA A 142 -45.47 19.51 52.80
C ALA A 142 -44.46 19.33 53.94
N ARG A 143 -43.50 18.42 53.77
CA ARG A 143 -42.37 18.24 54.70
C ARG A 143 -41.42 19.43 54.65
N CYS A 144 -41.16 20.00 53.48
CA CYS A 144 -40.33 21.20 53.36
C CYS A 144 -40.93 22.38 54.14
N ASP A 145 -42.24 22.63 53.98
CA ASP A 145 -42.95 23.67 54.72
C ASP A 145 -42.90 23.45 56.23
N ALA A 146 -43.08 22.19 56.67
CA ALA A 146 -42.98 21.84 58.08
C ALA A 146 -41.57 22.09 58.65
N VAL A 147 -40.50 21.81 57.88
CA VAL A 147 -39.11 22.07 58.29
C VAL A 147 -38.88 23.57 58.45
N ILE A 148 -39.34 24.39 57.50
CA ILE A 148 -39.21 25.85 57.55
C ILE A 148 -39.90 26.42 58.80
N GLN A 149 -41.05 25.86 59.18
CA GLN A 149 -41.85 26.37 60.30
C GLN A 149 -41.35 25.90 61.67
N ARG A 150 -40.81 24.68 61.78
CA ARG A 150 -40.56 24.01 63.08
C ARG A 150 -39.09 23.82 63.42
N CYS A 151 -38.21 23.70 62.43
CA CYS A 151 -36.78 23.52 62.69
C CYS A 151 -36.12 24.87 62.98
N ALA A 152 -35.68 25.06 64.23
CA ALA A 152 -34.99 26.27 64.62
C ALA A 152 -33.59 26.34 64.00
N GLU A 153 -33.29 27.43 63.31
CA GLU A 153 -31.92 27.73 62.87
C GLU A 153 -31.05 28.13 64.07
N SER A 154 -29.76 27.79 63.99
CA SER A 154 -28.74 28.21 64.95
C SER A 154 -27.50 28.68 64.20
N GLU A 155 -26.56 29.34 64.89
CA GLU A 155 -25.29 29.75 64.26
C GLU A 155 -24.51 28.57 63.64
N GLN A 156 -24.74 27.34 64.11
CA GLN A 156 -24.03 26.16 63.65
C GLN A 156 -24.83 25.29 62.67
N LEU A 157 -26.15 25.44 62.61
CA LEU A 157 -27.04 24.63 61.77
C LEU A 157 -28.03 25.54 61.04
N LYS A 158 -27.94 25.54 59.71
CA LYS A 158 -28.86 26.26 58.83
C LYS A 158 -29.68 25.27 58.02
N PHE A 159 -31.00 25.35 58.10
CA PHE A 159 -31.88 24.42 57.39
C PHE A 159 -32.32 25.02 56.04
N CYS A 160 -31.99 24.33 54.96
CA CYS A 160 -32.33 24.68 53.58
C CYS A 160 -33.12 23.52 52.95
N PRO A 161 -34.40 23.29 53.35
CA PRO A 161 -35.21 22.22 52.75
C PRO A 161 -35.45 22.48 51.27
N VAL A 162 -35.46 21.41 50.48
CA VAL A 162 -35.64 21.45 49.03
C VAL A 162 -36.64 20.40 48.60
N ASP A 163 -37.64 20.83 47.83
CA ASP A 163 -38.62 19.92 47.24
C ASP A 163 -37.92 18.98 46.23
N VAL A 164 -38.17 17.68 46.38
CA VAL A 164 -37.55 16.64 45.55
C VAL A 164 -37.94 16.76 44.07
N ASN A 165 -39.15 17.22 43.77
CA ASN A 165 -39.64 17.43 42.40
C ASN A 165 -38.93 18.64 41.77
N ASP A 166 -38.78 19.73 42.52
CA ASP A 166 -38.05 20.91 42.04
C ASP A 166 -36.58 20.59 41.80
N LEU A 167 -35.98 19.81 42.70
CA LEU A 167 -34.61 19.33 42.54
C LEU A 167 -34.46 18.39 41.34
N ALA A 168 -35.43 17.50 41.12
CA ALA A 168 -35.46 16.62 39.96
C ALA A 168 -35.55 17.42 38.65
N ALA A 169 -36.43 18.42 38.59
CA ALA A 169 -36.56 19.33 37.46
C ALA A 169 -35.25 20.10 37.21
N ALA A 170 -34.62 20.62 38.26
CA ALA A 170 -33.31 21.29 38.18
C ALA A 170 -32.17 20.36 37.74
N ALA A 171 -32.28 19.06 38.03
CA ALA A 171 -31.36 18.03 37.54
C ALA A 171 -31.65 17.61 36.08
N GLY A 172 -32.77 18.05 35.49
CA GLY A 172 -33.19 17.75 34.12
C GLY A 172 -34.19 16.59 34.00
N LEU A 173 -34.77 16.12 35.10
CA LEU A 173 -35.81 15.09 35.12
C LEU A 173 -37.20 15.76 35.08
N ILE A 174 -37.83 15.72 33.90
CA ILE A 174 -39.09 16.43 33.63
C ILE A 174 -40.32 15.70 34.19
N ASP A 175 -40.30 14.36 34.21
CA ASP A 175 -41.42 13.53 34.66
C ASP A 175 -41.03 12.74 35.92
N PHE A 176 -41.01 13.44 37.06
CA PHE A 176 -40.64 12.84 38.34
C PHE A 176 -41.83 12.08 38.96
N PRO A 177 -41.64 10.85 39.45
CA PRO A 177 -42.70 10.12 40.16
C PRO A 177 -43.14 10.87 41.42
N LYS A 178 -44.45 10.97 41.66
CA LYS A 178 -45.02 11.63 42.85
C LYS A 178 -44.89 10.78 44.13
N THR A 179 -43.67 10.36 44.47
CA THR A 179 -43.39 9.44 45.58
C THR A 179 -42.78 10.13 46.80
N GLY A 180 -42.40 11.41 46.73
CA GLY A 180 -41.78 12.16 47.85
C GLY A 180 -40.37 11.67 48.25
N TYR A 181 -39.96 10.50 47.76
CA TYR A 181 -38.67 9.87 48.01
C TYR A 181 -37.64 10.24 46.93
N SER A 182 -36.35 10.10 47.27
CA SER A 182 -35.24 10.46 46.38
C SER A 182 -34.74 9.32 45.48
N ASP A 183 -35.35 8.13 45.53
CA ASP A 183 -34.90 6.93 44.81
C ASP A 183 -34.92 7.11 43.29
N ALA A 184 -36.02 7.64 42.74
CA ALA A 184 -36.13 7.94 41.31
C ALA A 184 -35.09 8.98 40.86
N LEU A 185 -34.81 9.98 41.71
CA LEU A 185 -33.81 11.01 41.44
C LEU A 185 -32.41 10.38 41.35
N PHE A 186 -32.05 9.52 42.30
CA PHE A 186 -30.77 8.82 42.25
C PHE A 186 -30.66 7.84 41.07
N ALA A 187 -31.74 7.15 40.71
CA ALA A 187 -31.78 6.29 39.53
C ALA A 187 -31.54 7.10 38.25
N PHE A 188 -32.16 8.27 38.12
CA PHE A 188 -31.93 9.19 37.00
C PHE A 188 -30.49 9.71 36.95
N LEU A 189 -29.93 10.13 38.08
CA LEU A 189 -28.54 10.58 38.18
C LEU A 189 -27.52 9.49 37.79
N LEU A 190 -27.85 8.23 38.06
CA LEU A 190 -27.04 7.08 37.65
C LEU A 190 -27.20 6.77 36.15
N GLY A 191 -28.41 6.90 35.61
CA GLY A 191 -28.69 6.65 34.20
C GLY A 191 -28.04 7.68 33.26
N ASN A 192 -28.02 8.95 33.65
CA ASN A 192 -27.60 10.04 32.77
C ASN A 192 -26.14 10.46 32.87
N ALA A 193 -25.41 9.97 33.88
CA ALA A 193 -24.03 10.39 34.06
C ALA A 193 -23.11 9.20 34.21
N GLN A 194 -21.96 9.27 33.53
CA GLN A 194 -20.97 8.20 33.51
C GLN A 194 -20.40 8.00 34.93
N CYS A 195 -21.00 7.08 35.67
CA CYS A 195 -20.58 6.68 36.99
C CYS A 195 -19.64 5.50 36.84
N ARG A 196 -18.44 5.59 37.42
CA ARG A 196 -17.61 4.41 37.58
C ARG A 196 -18.27 3.50 38.60
N ASN A 197 -18.33 2.21 38.28
CA ASN A 197 -18.81 1.21 39.21
C ASN A 197 -18.02 1.29 40.53
N HIS A 198 -18.73 1.32 41.66
CA HIS A 198 -18.11 1.40 42.97
C HIS A 198 -17.72 0.01 43.48
N TYR A 199 -18.66 -0.94 43.47
CA TYR A 199 -18.51 -2.19 44.21
C TYR A 199 -18.51 -3.45 43.35
N ALA A 200 -19.13 -3.46 42.16
CA ALA A 200 -19.22 -4.69 41.36
C ALA A 200 -17.85 -5.20 40.93
N GLN A 201 -17.63 -6.50 41.09
CA GLN A 201 -16.40 -7.15 40.68
C GLN A 201 -16.44 -7.52 39.20
N PRO A 202 -15.29 -7.77 38.55
CA PRO A 202 -15.24 -8.15 37.15
C PRO A 202 -16.13 -9.35 36.78
N VAL A 203 -16.29 -10.31 37.71
CA VAL A 203 -17.16 -11.48 37.53
C VAL A 203 -18.63 -11.07 37.32
N HIS A 204 -19.14 -10.11 38.10
CA HIS A 204 -20.51 -9.62 37.98
C HIS A 204 -20.74 -8.80 36.69
N LEU A 205 -19.68 -8.19 36.14
CA LEU A 205 -19.77 -7.31 34.96
C LEU A 205 -19.59 -8.03 33.62
N LYS A 206 -19.34 -9.35 33.63
CA LYS A 206 -19.03 -10.14 32.42
C LYS A 206 -20.07 -9.97 31.31
N ARG A 207 -21.36 -10.02 31.66
CA ARG A 207 -22.45 -9.88 30.68
C ARG A 207 -22.57 -8.48 30.11
N MET A 208 -22.41 -7.45 30.94
CA MET A 208 -22.45 -6.07 30.46
C MET A 208 -21.31 -5.81 29.48
N ARG A 209 -20.09 -6.28 29.78
CA ARG A 209 -18.96 -6.23 28.85
C ARG A 209 -19.22 -7.01 27.56
N GLY A 210 -19.79 -8.21 27.67
CA GLY A 210 -20.20 -9.00 26.51
C GLY A 210 -21.22 -8.27 25.62
N ARG A 211 -22.23 -7.64 26.23
CA ARG A 211 -23.24 -6.84 25.53
C ARG A 211 -22.62 -5.61 24.84
N GLN A 212 -21.72 -4.91 25.52
CA GLN A 212 -20.98 -3.78 24.93
C GLN A 212 -20.10 -4.25 23.76
N GLY A 213 -19.39 -5.37 23.90
CA GLY A 213 -18.60 -5.97 22.83
C GLY A 213 -19.44 -6.39 21.63
N ALA A 214 -20.60 -7.01 21.87
CA ALA A 214 -21.55 -7.37 20.81
C ALA A 214 -22.09 -6.14 20.07
N LEU A 215 -22.41 -5.06 20.79
CA LEU A 215 -22.82 -3.79 20.18
C LEU A 215 -21.70 -3.17 19.34
N ALA A 216 -20.48 -3.15 19.85
CA ALA A 216 -19.32 -2.65 19.12
C ALA A 216 -19.04 -3.47 17.86
N LEU A 217 -19.12 -4.80 17.94
CA LEU A 217 -18.98 -5.69 16.79
C LEU A 217 -20.07 -5.44 15.75
N ARG A 218 -21.34 -5.31 16.17
CA ARG A 218 -22.45 -4.98 15.25
C ARG A 218 -22.22 -3.63 14.55
N ALA A 219 -21.76 -2.61 15.28
CA ALA A 219 -21.43 -1.32 14.70
C ALA A 219 -20.28 -1.43 13.69
N ALA A 220 -19.22 -2.18 14.02
CA ALA A 220 -18.11 -2.43 13.11
C ALA A 220 -18.55 -3.20 11.86
N SER A 221 -19.40 -4.21 11.99
CA SER A 221 -20.00 -4.93 10.85
C SER A 221 -20.78 -3.99 9.93
N TRP A 222 -21.61 -3.11 10.49
CA TRP A 222 -22.35 -2.12 9.70
C TRP A 222 -21.43 -1.15 8.97
N LEU A 223 -20.37 -0.67 9.61
CA LEU A 223 -19.37 0.18 8.98
C LEU A 223 -18.67 -0.52 7.80
N LEU A 224 -18.30 -1.80 7.97
CA LEU A 224 -17.70 -2.60 6.89
C LEU A 224 -18.67 -2.82 5.73
N VAL A 225 -19.95 -3.07 6.00
CA VAL A 225 -20.97 -3.20 4.95
C VAL A 225 -21.12 -1.89 4.18
N VAL A 226 -21.23 -0.75 4.86
CA VAL A 226 -21.33 0.56 4.21
C VAL A 226 -20.09 0.84 3.37
N ALA A 227 -18.89 0.63 3.91
CA ALA A 227 -17.64 0.84 3.19
C ALA A 227 -17.53 -0.09 1.96
N GLY A 228 -17.87 -1.37 2.11
CA GLY A 228 -17.85 -2.34 1.03
C GLY A 228 -18.86 -2.03 -0.08
N LEU A 229 -20.08 -1.62 0.29
CA LEU A 229 -21.10 -1.18 -0.67
C LEU A 229 -20.68 0.09 -1.42
N SER A 230 -20.10 1.07 -0.71
CA SER A 230 -19.56 2.27 -1.34
C SER A 230 -18.44 1.94 -2.33
N TRP A 231 -17.48 1.10 -1.92
CA TRP A 231 -16.36 0.69 -2.77
C TRP A 231 -16.84 -0.10 -3.99
N SER A 232 -17.74 -1.07 -3.80
CA SER A 232 -18.34 -1.84 -4.88
C SER A 232 -19.10 -0.95 -5.87
N GLY A 233 -19.87 0.03 -5.35
CA GLY A 233 -20.58 1.01 -6.16
C GLY A 233 -19.65 1.84 -7.05
N MET A 234 -18.52 2.32 -6.52
CA MET A 234 -17.52 3.05 -7.31
C MET A 234 -16.94 2.17 -8.44
N ASN A 235 -16.53 0.94 -8.13
CA ASN A 235 -15.97 0.03 -9.12
C ASN A 235 -17.00 -0.37 -10.19
N ALA A 236 -18.27 -0.50 -9.83
CA ALA A 236 -19.34 -0.76 -10.79
C ALA A 236 -19.56 0.42 -11.74
N ILE A 237 -19.51 1.66 -11.23
CA ILE A 237 -19.59 2.87 -12.04
C ILE A 237 -18.38 2.98 -12.98
N ASP A 238 -17.16 2.76 -12.48
CA ASP A 238 -15.94 2.75 -13.29
C ASP A 238 -15.99 1.67 -14.38
N GLY A 239 -16.45 0.47 -14.02
CA GLY A 239 -16.66 -0.63 -14.96
C GLY A 239 -17.69 -0.29 -16.04
N TRP A 240 -18.79 0.37 -15.67
CA TRP A 240 -19.82 0.81 -16.60
C TRP A 240 -19.32 1.91 -17.55
N MET A 241 -18.56 2.89 -17.04
CA MET A 241 -17.90 3.92 -17.85
C MET A 241 -16.89 3.31 -18.83
N ALA A 242 -16.04 2.39 -18.36
CA ALA A 242 -15.05 1.71 -19.20
C ALA A 242 -15.71 0.81 -20.26
N ALA A 243 -16.87 0.21 -19.98
CA ALA A 243 -17.63 -0.56 -20.97
C ALA A 243 -18.21 0.36 -22.07
N ARG A 244 -18.71 1.54 -21.68
CA ARG A 244 -19.19 2.56 -22.62
C ARG A 244 -18.07 3.07 -23.52
N GLU A 245 -16.90 3.35 -22.96
CA GLU A 245 -15.72 3.77 -23.70
C GLU A 245 -15.23 2.68 -24.67
N ARG A 246 -15.21 1.42 -24.23
CA ARG A 246 -14.90 0.27 -25.10
C ARG A 246 -15.84 0.18 -26.31
N GLY A 247 -17.14 0.41 -26.11
CA GLY A 247 -18.10 0.46 -27.21
C GLY A 247 -17.78 1.55 -28.24
N GLN A 248 -17.41 2.75 -27.78
CA GLN A 248 -17.01 3.86 -28.65
C GLN A 248 -15.70 3.58 -29.38
N LEU A 249 -14.70 3.03 -28.67
CA LEU A 249 -13.41 2.65 -29.25
C LEU A 249 -13.55 1.55 -30.32
N ALA A 250 -14.44 0.57 -30.11
CA ALA A 250 -14.71 -0.48 -31.09
C ALA A 250 -15.35 0.07 -32.39
N VAL A 251 -16.25 1.04 -32.26
CA VAL A 251 -16.83 1.74 -33.42
C VAL A 251 -15.75 2.54 -34.16
N ASN A 252 -14.89 3.26 -33.44
CA ASN A 252 -13.80 4.02 -34.07
C ASN A 252 -12.75 3.12 -34.73
N SER A 253 -12.37 2.00 -34.12
CA SER A 253 -11.37 1.08 -34.66
C SER A 253 -11.86 0.40 -35.93
N SER A 254 -13.12 -0.05 -35.96
CA SER A 254 -13.74 -0.61 -37.15
C SER A 254 -13.82 0.40 -38.29
N PHE A 255 -14.20 1.65 -38.01
CA PHE A 255 -14.19 2.73 -39.00
C PHE A 255 -12.77 2.99 -39.58
N ILE A 256 -11.75 3.07 -38.73
CA ILE A 256 -10.36 3.28 -39.17
C ILE A 256 -9.86 2.09 -39.98
N ALA A 257 -10.14 0.86 -39.54
CA ALA A 257 -9.72 -0.36 -40.23
C ALA A 257 -10.34 -0.46 -41.64
N GLU A 258 -11.63 -0.11 -41.77
CA GLU A 258 -12.30 -0.07 -43.06
C GLU A 258 -11.66 0.98 -43.99
N ARG A 259 -11.38 2.18 -43.46
CA ARG A 259 -10.73 3.25 -44.23
C ARG A 259 -9.30 2.90 -44.63
N TYR A 260 -8.53 2.30 -43.74
CA TYR A 260 -7.17 1.82 -43.99
C TYR A 260 -7.17 0.77 -45.10
N THR A 261 -8.10 -0.18 -45.07
CA THR A 261 -8.24 -1.21 -46.09
C THR A 261 -8.54 -0.60 -47.47
N LYS A 262 -9.48 0.35 -47.54
CA LYS A 262 -9.81 1.08 -48.78
C LYS A 262 -8.60 1.83 -49.34
N LEU A 263 -7.80 2.49 -48.49
CA LEU A 263 -6.58 3.19 -48.91
C LEU A 263 -5.48 2.22 -49.36
N THR A 264 -5.36 1.07 -48.73
CA THR A 264 -4.34 0.05 -49.07
C THR A 264 -4.64 -0.61 -50.41
N GLN A 265 -5.93 -0.83 -50.73
CA GLN A 265 -6.35 -1.36 -52.03
C GLN A 265 -6.11 -0.37 -53.19
N ALA A 266 -6.06 0.93 -52.90
CA ALA A 266 -5.79 1.97 -53.88
C ALA A 266 -4.29 2.23 -54.13
N LEU A 267 -3.39 1.57 -53.39
CA LEU A 267 -1.94 1.71 -53.57
C LEU A 267 -1.49 0.89 -54.78
N PRO A 268 -0.81 1.48 -55.77
CA PRO A 268 -0.28 0.76 -56.93
C PRO A 268 1.00 0.00 -56.51
N VAL A 269 0.85 -1.18 -55.91
CA VAL A 269 2.00 -2.01 -55.54
C VAL A 269 2.46 -2.80 -56.76
N GLN A 270 3.60 -2.44 -57.35
CA GLN A 270 4.28 -3.25 -58.36
C GLN A 270 4.92 -4.48 -57.67
N PRO A 271 4.49 -5.71 -57.96
CA PRO A 271 4.92 -6.91 -57.24
C PRO A 271 6.44 -7.21 -57.36
N ALA A 272 7.12 -6.61 -58.35
CA ALA A 272 8.57 -6.73 -58.52
C ALA A 272 9.37 -6.04 -57.39
N GLN A 273 8.93 -4.86 -56.93
CA GLN A 273 9.68 -4.07 -55.94
C GLN A 273 9.60 -4.68 -54.53
N ALA A 274 8.46 -5.27 -54.17
CA ALA A 274 8.29 -5.94 -52.89
C ALA A 274 9.13 -7.22 -52.74
N ARG A 275 9.42 -7.91 -53.86
CA ARG A 275 10.29 -9.11 -53.86
C ARG A 275 11.75 -8.75 -53.73
N ALA A 276 12.23 -7.80 -54.52
CA ALA A 276 13.61 -7.32 -54.46
C ALA A 276 14.00 -6.86 -53.04
N MET A 277 13.07 -6.20 -52.33
CA MET A 277 13.30 -5.75 -50.96
C MET A 277 13.42 -6.93 -49.97
N ARG A 278 12.60 -7.97 -50.12
CA ARG A 278 12.68 -9.18 -49.26
C ARG A 278 13.98 -9.95 -49.51
N GLU A 279 14.37 -10.14 -50.76
CA GLU A 279 15.59 -10.87 -51.12
C GLU A 279 16.85 -10.10 -50.69
N ALA A 280 16.87 -8.77 -50.84
CA ALA A 280 17.94 -7.94 -50.34
C ALA A 280 18.11 -8.03 -48.81
N THR A 281 17.00 -8.03 -48.05
CA THR A 281 17.07 -8.20 -46.58
C THR A 281 17.55 -9.59 -46.17
N GLN A 282 17.16 -10.65 -46.89
CA GLN A 282 17.61 -12.01 -46.59
C GLN A 282 19.10 -12.23 -46.88
N LEU A 283 19.63 -11.60 -47.93
CA LEU A 283 21.06 -11.61 -48.23
C LEU A 283 21.86 -10.82 -47.18
N ALA A 284 21.35 -9.67 -46.74
CA ALA A 284 22.00 -8.89 -45.68
C ALA A 284 22.10 -9.70 -44.38
N ASP A 285 21.01 -10.34 -43.98
CA ASP A 285 20.92 -11.22 -42.81
C ASP A 285 21.87 -12.43 -42.87
N SER A 286 22.11 -12.99 -44.07
CA SER A 286 22.98 -14.17 -44.23
C SER A 286 24.46 -13.81 -44.20
N LEU A 287 24.84 -12.67 -44.80
CA LEU A 287 26.20 -12.12 -44.75
C LEU A 287 26.59 -11.66 -43.35
N GLU A 288 25.65 -11.13 -42.56
CA GLU A 288 25.90 -10.77 -41.16
C GLU A 288 26.18 -12.01 -40.29
N ARG A 289 25.55 -13.15 -40.62
CA ARG A 289 25.76 -14.43 -39.92
C ARG A 289 27.03 -15.17 -40.34
N HIS A 290 27.48 -15.02 -41.59
CA HIS A 290 28.65 -15.70 -42.13
C HIS A 290 29.56 -14.68 -42.86
N PRO A 291 30.40 -13.93 -42.12
CA PRO A 291 31.27 -12.93 -42.71
C PRO A 291 32.32 -13.60 -43.61
N LEU A 292 32.49 -13.10 -44.83
CA LEU A 292 33.50 -13.60 -45.76
C LEU A 292 34.91 -13.25 -45.26
N ASN A 293 35.68 -14.25 -44.82
CA ASN A 293 37.06 -14.08 -44.38
C ASN A 293 38.00 -13.96 -45.59
N THR A 294 38.34 -12.72 -45.98
CA THR A 294 39.24 -12.44 -47.11
C THR A 294 40.73 -12.40 -46.70
N ARG A 295 41.03 -12.60 -45.41
CA ARG A 295 42.39 -12.48 -44.88
C ARG A 295 43.33 -13.51 -45.48
N GLU A 296 42.89 -14.76 -45.63
CA GLU A 296 43.70 -15.84 -46.19
C GLU A 296 44.09 -15.54 -47.64
N LEU A 297 43.13 -15.08 -48.44
CA LEU A 297 43.38 -14.67 -49.83
C LEU A 297 44.44 -13.57 -49.92
N PHE A 298 44.28 -12.48 -49.16
CA PHE A 298 45.23 -11.37 -49.20
C PHE A 298 46.60 -11.77 -48.64
N THR A 299 46.64 -12.65 -47.63
CA THR A 299 47.91 -13.17 -47.08
C THR A 299 48.64 -14.03 -48.11
N LEU A 300 47.91 -14.91 -48.81
CA LEU A 300 48.44 -15.77 -49.87
C LEU A 300 48.99 -14.95 -51.03
N LEU A 301 48.21 -13.99 -51.53
CA LEU A 301 48.64 -13.11 -52.61
C LEU A 301 49.83 -12.24 -52.18
N GLY A 302 49.83 -11.73 -50.96
CA GLY A 302 50.96 -10.99 -50.38
C GLY A 302 52.23 -11.84 -50.34
N ALA A 303 52.15 -13.08 -49.85
CA ALA A 303 53.27 -14.01 -49.80
C ALA A 303 53.78 -14.38 -51.21
N ALA A 304 52.87 -14.59 -52.18
CA ALA A 304 53.22 -14.91 -53.56
C ALA A 304 54.09 -13.82 -54.20
N PHE A 305 53.67 -12.56 -54.11
CA PHE A 305 54.40 -11.43 -54.70
C PHE A 305 55.60 -10.98 -53.85
N ALA A 306 55.66 -11.35 -52.56
CA ALA A 306 56.87 -11.19 -51.75
C ALA A 306 57.97 -12.20 -52.12
N HIS A 307 57.60 -13.44 -52.47
CA HIS A 307 58.54 -14.44 -52.97
C HIS A 307 59.00 -14.17 -54.41
N HIS A 308 58.08 -13.72 -55.28
CA HIS A 308 58.36 -13.43 -56.68
C HIS A 308 58.57 -11.92 -56.91
N THR A 309 59.68 -11.38 -56.41
CA THR A 309 59.97 -9.92 -56.43
C THR A 309 60.14 -9.30 -57.82
N GLU A 310 60.33 -10.12 -58.86
CA GLU A 310 60.42 -9.69 -60.25
C GLU A 310 59.05 -9.37 -60.88
N LEU A 311 57.96 -9.85 -60.27
CA LEU A 311 56.59 -9.64 -60.72
C LEU A 311 55.92 -8.54 -59.90
N GLU A 312 55.08 -7.74 -60.56
CA GLU A 312 54.26 -6.71 -59.93
C GLU A 312 52.78 -6.99 -60.21
N MET A 313 51.97 -7.02 -59.14
CA MET A 313 50.51 -7.05 -59.24
C MET A 313 49.99 -5.66 -59.58
N ARG A 314 49.14 -5.54 -60.61
CA ARG A 314 48.53 -4.27 -61.01
C ARG A 314 47.05 -4.17 -60.65
N GLU A 315 46.32 -5.26 -60.85
CA GLU A 315 44.89 -5.28 -60.58
C GLU A 315 44.53 -6.61 -59.91
N LEU A 316 43.72 -6.51 -58.86
CA LEU A 316 43.11 -7.64 -58.18
C LEU A 316 41.61 -7.42 -58.16
N ARG A 317 40.88 -8.29 -58.84
CA ARG A 317 39.42 -8.38 -58.73
C ARG A 317 39.08 -9.70 -58.07
N TRP A 318 38.23 -9.67 -57.05
CA TRP A 318 37.80 -10.88 -56.36
C TRP A 318 36.29 -10.85 -56.16
N PHE A 319 35.69 -12.03 -56.13
CA PHE A 319 34.28 -12.22 -55.81
C PHE A 319 34.03 -13.61 -55.22
N ALA A 320 33.00 -13.71 -54.40
CA ALA A 320 32.57 -14.97 -53.79
C ALA A 320 31.47 -15.62 -54.66
N THR A 321 31.52 -16.93 -54.81
CA THR A 321 30.60 -17.68 -55.67
C THR A 321 30.40 -19.10 -55.17
N ASP A 322 29.26 -19.68 -55.46
CA ASP A 322 28.97 -21.11 -55.27
C ASP A 322 29.55 -21.99 -56.40
N ARG A 323 30.03 -21.38 -57.49
CA ARG A 323 30.48 -22.06 -58.71
C ARG A 323 31.99 -21.92 -58.93
N ARG A 324 32.68 -23.07 -59.02
CA ARG A 324 34.14 -23.13 -59.26
C ARG A 324 34.57 -22.50 -60.59
N ASP A 325 33.71 -22.54 -61.60
CA ASP A 325 33.97 -22.08 -62.98
C ASP A 325 33.61 -20.61 -63.23
N ALA A 326 33.11 -19.90 -62.22
CA ALA A 326 32.67 -18.52 -62.40
C ALA A 326 33.83 -17.58 -62.77
N ARG A 327 33.55 -16.68 -63.74
CA ARG A 327 34.49 -15.63 -64.20
C ARG A 327 33.96 -14.22 -63.96
N GLN A 328 32.71 -14.08 -63.55
CA GLN A 328 32.05 -12.82 -63.25
C GLN A 328 31.12 -12.97 -62.03
N PRO A 329 30.90 -11.90 -61.25
CA PRO A 329 29.96 -11.91 -60.15
C PRO A 329 28.50 -12.05 -60.65
N VAL A 330 27.67 -12.76 -59.89
CA VAL A 330 26.24 -12.93 -60.19
C VAL A 330 25.49 -11.62 -59.87
N SER A 331 24.69 -11.13 -60.81
CA SER A 331 23.80 -9.98 -60.60
C SER A 331 22.40 -10.43 -60.18
N LEU A 332 21.91 -9.90 -59.06
CA LEU A 332 20.57 -10.18 -58.53
C LEU A 332 19.45 -9.82 -59.53
N ALA A 333 19.66 -8.80 -60.37
CA ALA A 333 18.68 -8.37 -61.38
C ALA A 333 18.51 -9.39 -62.53
N SER A 334 19.46 -10.32 -62.68
CA SER A 334 19.51 -11.28 -63.79
C SER A 334 19.11 -12.70 -63.36
N MET A 335 18.80 -12.92 -62.07
CA MET A 335 18.46 -14.24 -61.55
C MET A 335 17.04 -14.66 -61.94
N ALA A 336 16.89 -15.93 -62.31
CA ALA A 336 15.60 -16.53 -62.59
C ALA A 336 14.76 -16.64 -61.30
N PRO A 337 13.42 -16.48 -61.36
CA PRO A 337 12.54 -16.37 -60.20
C PRO A 337 12.42 -17.63 -59.32
N SER A 338 13.09 -18.72 -59.68
CA SER A 338 13.14 -19.99 -58.93
C SER A 338 14.53 -20.30 -58.36
N ALA A 339 15.54 -19.48 -58.63
CA ALA A 339 16.89 -19.71 -58.13
C ALA A 339 17.04 -19.15 -56.72
N GLY A 340 17.17 -20.02 -55.73
CA GLY A 340 17.55 -19.62 -54.38
C GLY A 340 18.97 -19.04 -54.36
N LEU A 341 19.21 -18.09 -53.45
CA LEU A 341 20.54 -17.56 -53.16
C LEU A 341 21.37 -18.65 -52.47
N ALA A 342 22.29 -19.28 -53.21
CA ALA A 342 23.25 -20.22 -52.65
C ALA A 342 24.35 -19.46 -51.89
N LEU A 343 24.77 -20.02 -50.75
CA LEU A 343 25.92 -19.50 -50.02
C LEU A 343 27.19 -19.70 -50.86
N PRO A 344 28.07 -18.68 -50.97
CA PRO A 344 29.31 -18.82 -51.70
C PRO A 344 30.24 -19.85 -51.04
N ARG A 345 30.86 -20.70 -51.86
CA ARG A 345 31.82 -21.74 -51.41
C ARG A 345 33.24 -21.51 -51.89
N TYR A 346 33.40 -20.68 -52.92
CA TYR A 346 34.69 -20.38 -53.52
C TYR A 346 34.91 -18.87 -53.56
N THR A 347 36.16 -18.47 -53.37
CA THR A 347 36.62 -17.12 -53.71
C THR A 347 37.41 -17.20 -55.01
N VAL A 348 36.92 -16.52 -56.03
CA VAL A 348 37.61 -16.40 -57.32
C VAL A 348 38.33 -15.07 -57.35
N SER A 349 39.63 -15.10 -57.63
CA SER A 349 40.50 -13.93 -57.77
C SER A 349 41.10 -13.87 -59.17
N LEU A 350 40.88 -12.75 -59.83
CA LEU A 350 41.46 -12.39 -61.13
C LEU A 350 42.59 -11.41 -60.87
N VAL A 351 43.81 -11.88 -61.09
CA VAL A 351 45.05 -11.14 -60.83
C VAL A 351 45.68 -10.77 -62.17
N SER A 352 45.79 -9.47 -62.44
CA SER A 352 46.54 -8.96 -63.58
C SER A 352 47.86 -8.39 -63.08
N GLY A 353 48.96 -8.82 -63.69
CA GLY A 353 50.31 -8.42 -63.31
C GLY A 353 51.22 -8.21 -64.51
N ALA A 354 52.43 -7.72 -64.24
CA ALA A 354 53.49 -7.61 -65.22
C ALA A 354 54.86 -7.75 -64.57
N LEU A 355 55.91 -8.00 -65.35
CA LEU A 355 57.28 -7.92 -64.82
C LEU A 355 57.61 -6.48 -64.41
N ARG A 356 58.25 -6.33 -63.25
CA ARG A 356 58.68 -5.04 -62.68
C ARG A 356 59.79 -4.40 -63.53
N HIS A 357 60.75 -5.20 -63.99
CA HIS A 357 61.78 -4.82 -64.94
C HIS A 357 61.77 -5.81 -66.10
N PHE A 358 61.33 -5.38 -67.27
CA PHE A 358 61.31 -6.22 -68.46
C PHE A 358 62.63 -6.06 -69.23
N ASP A 359 63.37 -7.14 -69.38
CA ASP A 359 64.68 -7.24 -70.04
C ASP A 359 64.57 -7.55 -71.56
N GLY A 360 63.34 -7.63 -72.09
CA GLY A 360 63.07 -8.00 -73.48
C GLY A 360 62.92 -9.50 -73.71
N SER A 361 63.14 -10.35 -72.69
CA SER A 361 63.02 -11.80 -72.82
C SER A 361 61.64 -12.30 -72.41
N TYR A 362 60.76 -12.55 -73.38
CA TYR A 362 59.45 -13.16 -73.13
C TYR A 362 59.54 -14.60 -72.59
N GLN A 363 60.63 -15.33 -72.88
CA GLN A 363 60.87 -16.65 -72.30
C GLN A 363 61.18 -16.56 -70.81
N HIS A 364 61.99 -15.58 -70.40
CA HIS A 364 62.27 -15.31 -68.99
C HIS A 364 60.99 -14.88 -68.26
N ALA A 365 60.20 -14.00 -68.86
CA ALA A 365 58.90 -13.61 -68.32
C ALA A 365 57.93 -14.80 -68.15
N GLN A 366 57.89 -15.71 -69.13
CA GLN A 366 57.08 -16.93 -69.04
C GLN A 366 57.56 -17.84 -67.89
N GLN A 367 58.86 -18.04 -67.73
CA GLN A 367 59.44 -18.82 -66.64
C GLN A 367 59.07 -18.25 -65.26
N GLN A 368 59.09 -16.92 -65.11
CA GLN A 368 58.70 -16.27 -63.84
C GLN A 368 57.21 -16.46 -63.53
N VAL A 369 56.34 -16.39 -64.55
CA VAL A 369 54.90 -16.65 -64.38
C VAL A 369 54.62 -18.13 -64.08
N ASP A 370 55.28 -19.05 -64.77
CA ASP A 370 55.14 -20.48 -64.51
C ASP A 370 55.64 -20.85 -63.10
N ALA A 371 56.72 -20.21 -62.62
CA ALA A 371 57.21 -20.37 -61.26
C ALA A 371 56.19 -19.84 -60.23
N LEU A 372 55.57 -18.68 -60.48
CA LEU A 372 54.50 -18.13 -59.63
C LEU A 372 53.29 -19.06 -59.58
N VAL A 373 52.84 -19.58 -60.72
CA VAL A 373 51.71 -20.52 -60.81
C VAL A 373 52.01 -21.81 -60.06
N THR A 374 53.22 -22.35 -60.23
CA THR A 374 53.66 -23.57 -59.51
C THR A 374 53.69 -23.34 -58.01
N TRP A 375 54.18 -22.18 -57.56
CA TRP A 375 54.19 -21.82 -56.14
C TRP A 375 52.79 -21.67 -55.57
N LEU A 376 51.88 -21.00 -56.30
CA LEU A 376 50.48 -20.81 -55.91
C LEU A 376 49.72 -22.15 -55.82
N GLN A 377 49.95 -23.08 -56.75
CA GLN A 377 49.34 -24.41 -56.74
C GLN A 377 49.78 -25.28 -55.55
N GLN A 378 50.94 -24.98 -54.97
CA GLN A 378 51.46 -25.68 -53.79
C GLN A 378 50.95 -25.11 -52.46
N GLN A 379 50.23 -23.97 -52.48
CA GLN A 379 49.72 -23.35 -51.26
C GLN A 379 48.44 -24.04 -50.77
N PRO A 380 48.26 -24.16 -49.44
CA PRO A 380 47.02 -24.69 -48.86
C PRO A 380 45.82 -23.80 -49.21
N GLY A 381 44.68 -24.41 -49.53
CA GLY A 381 43.43 -23.72 -49.86
C GLY A 381 43.27 -23.28 -51.33
N VAL A 382 44.30 -23.41 -52.16
CA VAL A 382 44.23 -23.14 -53.61
C VAL A 382 43.75 -24.38 -54.35
N ILE A 383 42.58 -24.27 -55.00
CA ILE A 383 41.96 -25.38 -55.75
C ILE A 383 42.39 -25.37 -57.22
N ALA A 384 42.56 -24.19 -57.81
CA ALA A 384 42.94 -24.04 -59.22
C ALA A 384 43.64 -22.71 -59.45
N VAL A 385 44.64 -22.73 -60.34
CA VAL A 385 45.30 -21.54 -60.86
C VAL A 385 45.35 -21.69 -62.38
N ASP A 386 44.53 -20.91 -63.07
CA ASP A 386 44.44 -20.89 -64.52
C ASP A 386 45.14 -19.64 -65.05
N ILE A 387 46.08 -19.79 -66.00
CA ILE A 387 46.67 -18.64 -66.69
C ILE A 387 45.65 -18.19 -67.74
N GLU A 388 44.98 -17.06 -67.56
CA GLU A 388 44.06 -16.53 -68.58
C GLU A 388 44.82 -15.88 -69.73
N ARG A 389 45.90 -15.15 -69.43
CA ARG A 389 46.79 -14.51 -70.40
C ARG A 389 48.25 -14.72 -69.99
N ALA A 390 49.05 -15.30 -70.89
CA ALA A 390 50.47 -15.56 -70.66
C ALA A 390 51.34 -14.44 -71.28
N PRO A 391 52.53 -14.14 -70.72
CA PRO A 391 53.50 -13.24 -71.34
C PRO A 391 53.93 -13.69 -72.75
N LEU A 392 54.03 -15.01 -72.96
CA LEU A 392 54.30 -15.62 -74.26
C LEU A 392 53.11 -16.52 -74.63
N ASN A 393 52.37 -16.15 -75.68
CA ASN A 393 51.23 -16.95 -76.15
C ASN A 393 51.74 -18.25 -76.81
N THR A 394 51.61 -19.37 -76.12
CA THR A 394 51.92 -20.72 -76.63
C THR A 394 50.67 -21.57 -76.91
N ARG A 395 49.47 -20.96 -76.88
CA ARG A 395 48.19 -21.64 -77.16
C ARG A 395 47.98 -21.89 -78.67
N PRO A 396 47.57 -23.11 -79.10
CA PRO A 396 47.36 -23.43 -80.52
C PRO A 396 46.23 -22.66 -81.20
N ASP A 397 45.28 -22.09 -80.44
CA ASP A 397 44.07 -21.43 -80.96
C ASP A 397 44.10 -19.91 -80.83
N THR A 398 45.18 -19.28 -81.32
CA THR A 398 45.24 -17.82 -81.43
C THR A 398 45.36 -17.40 -82.90
N GLN A 399 44.26 -16.90 -83.46
CA GLN A 399 44.30 -16.11 -84.69
C GLN A 399 45.10 -14.83 -84.43
N ILE A 400 46.17 -14.63 -85.21
CA ILE A 400 46.98 -13.41 -85.18
C ILE A 400 46.11 -12.28 -85.76
N HIS A 401 45.59 -11.39 -84.91
CA HIS A 401 45.06 -10.09 -85.34
C HIS A 401 46.16 -9.05 -85.19
N GLY A 402 46.57 -8.45 -86.31
CA GLY A 402 47.47 -7.30 -86.32
C GLY A 402 46.72 -6.04 -85.93
N GLU A 403 46.90 -5.60 -84.68
CA GLU A 403 46.61 -4.22 -84.29
C GLU A 403 47.88 -3.38 -84.43
N LEU A 404 48.02 -2.72 -85.58
CA LEU A 404 48.86 -1.55 -85.76
C LEU A 404 48.15 -0.38 -85.07
N ASP A 405 48.46 -0.13 -83.80
CA ASP A 405 48.57 1.19 -83.15
C ASP A 405 48.40 1.06 -81.61
N ASN A 406 49.41 0.52 -80.92
CA ASN A 406 49.64 0.81 -79.50
C ASN A 406 51.06 0.39 -79.05
N GLN A 407 52.08 0.94 -79.71
CA GLN A 407 53.50 0.63 -79.45
C GLN A 407 54.02 1.10 -78.07
N GLN A 408 53.19 1.66 -77.19
CA GLN A 408 53.58 2.04 -75.83
C GLN A 408 53.13 1.06 -74.73
N GLN A 409 52.29 0.06 -75.03
CA GLN A 409 51.82 -0.93 -74.05
C GLN A 409 52.49 -2.31 -74.17
N GLN A 410 53.16 -2.62 -75.28
CA GLN A 410 53.82 -3.92 -75.52
C GLN A 410 55.17 -4.10 -74.82
N ASN A 411 55.69 -3.09 -74.13
CA ASN A 411 57.00 -3.14 -73.48
C ASN A 411 56.98 -3.69 -72.05
N LYS A 412 55.89 -4.35 -71.66
CA LYS A 412 55.64 -4.87 -70.30
C LYS A 412 55.06 -6.27 -70.46
N ALA A 413 55.85 -7.30 -70.18
CA ALA A 413 55.39 -8.70 -70.18
C ALA A 413 54.27 -8.90 -69.15
N SER A 414 53.02 -8.72 -69.59
CA SER A 414 51.82 -8.78 -68.76
C SER A 414 51.23 -10.19 -68.72
N PHE A 415 50.60 -10.53 -67.60
CA PHE A 415 49.91 -11.80 -67.41
C PHE A 415 48.60 -11.61 -66.64
N ASP A 416 47.65 -12.49 -66.89
CA ASP A 416 46.38 -12.59 -66.15
C ASP A 416 46.25 -14.00 -65.57
N LEU A 417 46.03 -14.10 -64.27
CA LEU A 417 45.80 -15.36 -63.55
C LEU A 417 44.40 -15.37 -62.95
N ARG A 418 43.71 -16.50 -63.06
CA ARG A 418 42.51 -16.82 -62.30
C ARG A 418 42.87 -17.82 -61.22
N ILE A 419 42.74 -17.39 -59.97
CA ILE A 419 43.01 -18.20 -58.78
C ILE A 419 41.68 -18.52 -58.12
N VAL A 420 41.43 -19.79 -57.85
CA VAL A 420 40.22 -20.25 -57.17
C VAL A 420 40.62 -20.86 -55.83
N MET A 421 40.10 -20.28 -54.76
CA MET A 421 40.30 -20.76 -53.39
C MET A 421 38.97 -21.26 -52.80
N GLU A 422 39.03 -22.28 -51.95
CA GLU A 422 37.89 -22.70 -51.14
C GLU A 422 37.70 -21.71 -49.99
N LEU A 423 36.47 -21.24 -49.78
CA LEU A 423 36.14 -20.52 -48.55
C LEU A 423 36.13 -21.54 -47.42
N HIS A 424 37.16 -21.54 -46.57
CA HIS A 424 37.10 -22.28 -45.32
C HIS A 424 36.08 -21.60 -44.41
N ASP A 425 35.08 -22.37 -43.99
CA ASP A 425 34.16 -21.99 -42.93
C ASP A 425 34.97 -22.08 -41.62
N GLU A 426 35.44 -20.95 -41.07
CA GLU A 426 35.99 -20.89 -39.71
C GLU A 426 34.84 -21.05 -38.70
N SER A 427 34.18 -22.20 -38.75
CA SER A 427 33.27 -22.69 -37.73
C SER A 427 33.79 -24.03 -37.19
N VAL A 428 34.99 -24.00 -36.60
CA VAL A 428 35.43 -24.91 -35.53
C VAL A 428 36.14 -24.10 -34.46
#